data_AF-A0A517L9V4-F1
#
_entry.id   AF-A0A517L9V4-F1
#
_cell.length_a   1.000
_cell.length_b   1.000
_cell.length_c   1.000
_cell.angle_alpha   90.00
_cell.angle_beta   90.00
_cell.angle_gamma   90.00
#
_symmetry.space_group_name_H-M   'P 1'
#
loop_
_entity.id
_entity.type
_entity.pdbx_description
1 polymer ?
#
loop_
_entity_poly.entity_id
_entity_poly.type
_entity_poly.pdbx_seq_one_letter_code
_entity_poly.pdbx_strand_id
1 'polypeptide(L)'
;MNSNFVSYAPIPEEETNDATFELSSHREQARYKDLKDEAKEIQTILDDIPGWQTGNISIPARYTEMNLAFLSERLGAAQSIVDDLIKLYEAIADSEQDAREADDADDSDGVEEAEEELEILRELIEKKDDRLQHHKVRYPDY
;
A
#
# COMPACT_ATOMS: atom_id res chain seq x y z
N MET A 1 -24.53 45.57 -31.05
CA MET A 1 -24.79 44.23 -30.49
C MET A 1 -23.47 43.77 -29.90
N ASN A 2 -23.38 43.71 -28.57
CA ASN A 2 -22.16 43.37 -27.84
C ASN A 2 -21.95 41.86 -27.84
N SER A 3 -20.83 41.39 -28.37
CA SER A 3 -20.34 40.03 -28.14
C SER A 3 -19.26 40.10 -27.05
N ASN A 4 -19.64 39.74 -25.83
CA ASN A 4 -18.70 39.44 -24.75
C ASN A 4 -17.98 38.13 -25.10
N PHE A 5 -16.73 38.22 -25.55
CA PHE A 5 -15.83 37.07 -25.56
C PHE A 5 -15.17 37.00 -24.17
N VAL A 6 -15.68 36.11 -23.32
CA VAL A 6 -15.01 35.70 -22.09
C VAL A 6 -13.86 34.80 -22.52
N SER A 7 -12.62 35.28 -22.41
CA SER A 7 -11.45 34.42 -22.55
C SER A 7 -11.40 33.52 -21.33
N TYR A 8 -11.70 32.24 -21.49
CA TYR A 8 -11.24 31.23 -20.54
C TYR A 8 -9.71 31.16 -20.71
N ALA A 9 -8.99 31.77 -19.76
CA ALA A 9 -7.62 31.36 -19.51
C ALA A 9 -7.67 29.84 -19.22
N PRO A 10 -6.80 29.02 -19.83
CA PRO A 10 -6.66 27.64 -19.38
C PRO A 10 -6.34 27.70 -17.89
N ILE A 11 -7.16 26.99 -17.10
CA ILE A 11 -6.85 26.67 -15.71
C ILE A 11 -5.45 26.06 -15.77
N PRO A 12 -4.45 26.56 -15.00
CA PRO A 12 -3.17 25.89 -14.93
C PRO A 12 -3.50 24.46 -14.53
N GLU A 13 -3.16 23.51 -15.39
CA GLU A 13 -3.11 22.11 -15.01
C GLU A 13 -2.30 22.13 -13.73
N GLU A 14 -2.93 21.77 -12.60
CA GLU A 14 -2.18 21.37 -11.43
C GLU A 14 -1.31 20.23 -11.98
N GLU A 15 -0.06 20.54 -12.32
CA GLU A 15 1.04 19.61 -12.14
C GLU A 15 0.88 19.21 -10.68
N THR A 16 0.10 18.17 -10.46
CA THR A 16 0.33 17.26 -9.37
C THR A 16 1.82 17.01 -9.49
N ASN A 17 2.60 17.64 -8.61
CA ASN A 17 3.88 17.12 -8.23
C ASN A 17 3.56 15.71 -7.77
N ASP A 18 3.50 14.80 -8.75
CA ASP A 18 3.66 13.38 -8.59
C ASP A 18 5.12 13.33 -8.15
N ALA A 19 5.34 13.62 -6.87
CA ALA A 19 6.55 13.25 -6.16
C ALA A 19 6.65 11.77 -6.48
N THR A 20 7.49 11.45 -7.45
CA THR A 20 7.67 10.12 -7.97
C THR A 20 8.02 9.28 -6.76
N PHE A 21 7.09 8.42 -6.35
CA PHE A 21 7.30 7.52 -5.23
C PHE A 21 8.54 6.68 -5.53
N GLU A 22 9.67 7.07 -4.93
CA GLU A 22 10.99 6.52 -5.21
C GLU A 22 11.68 6.21 -3.88
N LEU A 23 11.46 4.98 -3.42
CA LEU A 23 12.30 4.37 -2.40
C LEU A 23 13.73 4.27 -2.91
N SER A 24 14.71 4.70 -2.14
CA SER A 24 16.13 4.71 -2.52
C SER A 24 16.70 3.28 -2.66
N SER A 25 16.16 2.34 -1.88
CA SER A 25 16.63 0.95 -1.84
C SER A 25 15.92 0.06 -2.85
N HIS A 26 16.69 -0.56 -3.75
CA HIS A 26 16.16 -1.53 -4.72
C HIS A 26 15.46 -2.73 -4.04
N ARG A 27 15.90 -3.10 -2.82
CA ARG A 27 15.27 -4.16 -2.04
C ARG A 27 13.90 -3.73 -1.52
N GLU A 28 13.79 -2.50 -1.03
CA GLU A 28 12.54 -1.93 -0.52
C GLU A 28 11.54 -1.71 -1.67
N GLN A 29 12.00 -1.24 -2.84
CA GLN A 29 11.20 -1.15 -4.06
C GLN A 29 10.61 -2.51 -4.48
N ALA A 30 11.45 -3.55 -4.53
CA ALA A 30 11.00 -4.89 -4.89
C ALA A 30 9.97 -5.42 -3.88
N ARG A 31 10.22 -5.23 -2.58
CA ARG A 31 9.30 -5.68 -1.53
C ARG A 31 7.98 -4.92 -1.57
N TYR A 32 7.99 -3.61 -1.79
CA TYR A 32 6.79 -2.80 -1.97
C TYR A 32 5.95 -3.28 -3.16
N LYS A 33 6.60 -3.57 -4.29
CA LYS A 33 5.92 -4.12 -5.46
C LYS A 33 5.27 -5.48 -5.15
N ASP A 34 6.02 -6.39 -4.52
CA ASP A 34 5.49 -7.70 -4.11
C ASP A 34 4.26 -7.54 -3.20
N LEU A 35 4.28 -6.57 -2.28
CA LEU A 35 3.14 -6.27 -1.40
C LEU A 35 1.93 -5.71 -2.15
N LYS A 36 2.13 -4.86 -3.17
CA LYS A 36 1.03 -4.36 -4.02
C LYS A 36 0.42 -5.49 -4.85
N ASP A 37 1.25 -6.39 -5.38
CA ASP A 37 0.80 -7.57 -6.11
C ASP A 37 0.03 -8.51 -5.15
N GLU A 38 0.54 -8.74 -3.95
CA GLU A 38 -0.12 -9.55 -2.92
C GLU A 38 -1.46 -8.95 -2.46
N ALA A 39 -1.54 -7.64 -2.23
CA ALA A 39 -2.78 -6.93 -1.91
C ALA A 39 -3.83 -7.12 -3.01
N LYS A 40 -3.40 -7.06 -4.28
CA LYS A 40 -4.28 -7.26 -5.42
C LYS A 40 -4.77 -8.70 -5.52
N GLU A 41 -3.90 -9.67 -5.25
CA GLU A 41 -4.27 -11.10 -5.22
C GLU A 41 -5.28 -11.38 -4.12
N ILE A 42 -5.03 -10.92 -2.89
CA ILE A 42 -5.95 -11.08 -1.75
C ILE A 42 -7.31 -10.43 -2.06
N GLN A 43 -7.32 -9.20 -2.59
CA GLN A 43 -8.55 -8.52 -2.98
C GLN A 43 -9.31 -9.28 -4.07
N THR A 44 -8.61 -9.81 -5.07
CA THR A 44 -9.22 -10.63 -6.13
C THR A 44 -9.88 -11.88 -5.55
N ILE A 45 -9.22 -12.57 -4.62
CA ILE A 45 -9.79 -13.75 -3.95
C ILE A 45 -11.02 -13.35 -3.12
N LEU A 46 -10.95 -12.25 -2.38
CA LEU A 46 -12.07 -11.73 -1.59
C LEU A 46 -13.28 -11.39 -2.47
N ASP A 47 -13.06 -10.79 -3.64
CA ASP A 47 -14.10 -10.45 -4.61
C ASP A 47 -14.71 -11.71 -5.27
N ASP A 48 -13.90 -12.76 -5.44
CA ASP A 48 -14.28 -14.04 -6.06
C ASP A 48 -14.97 -15.01 -5.08
N ILE A 49 -14.99 -14.76 -3.76
CA ILE A 49 -15.73 -15.59 -2.80
C ILE A 49 -17.23 -15.55 -3.15
N PRO A 50 -17.82 -16.63 -3.70
CA PRO A 50 -19.16 -16.55 -4.25
C PRO A 50 -20.16 -16.59 -3.09
N GLY A 51 -20.90 -15.48 -2.91
CA GLY A 51 -21.84 -15.34 -1.80
C GLY A 51 -22.31 -13.92 -1.49
N TRP A 52 -21.71 -12.87 -2.07
CA TRP A 52 -22.22 -11.49 -1.94
C TRP A 52 -23.10 -11.04 -3.12
N GLN A 53 -23.13 -11.81 -4.21
CA GLN A 53 -24.14 -11.66 -5.25
C GLN A 53 -24.96 -12.95 -5.35
N THR A 54 -26.21 -12.85 -4.94
CA THR A 54 -27.27 -13.81 -5.22
C THR A 54 -27.54 -13.84 -6.73
N GLY A 55 -26.71 -14.57 -7.48
CA GLY A 55 -26.84 -14.67 -8.93
C GLY A 55 -25.84 -15.61 -9.59
N ASN A 56 -26.18 -16.90 -9.65
CA ASN A 56 -25.70 -17.88 -10.63
C ASN A 56 -24.19 -18.25 -10.68
N ILE A 57 -23.44 -18.19 -9.58
CA ILE A 57 -22.09 -18.79 -9.53
C ILE A 57 -22.09 -20.02 -8.62
N SER A 58 -21.59 -21.14 -9.16
CA SER A 58 -21.45 -22.40 -8.44
C SER A 58 -20.18 -22.37 -7.60
N ILE A 59 -20.31 -22.31 -6.27
CA ILE A 59 -19.18 -22.41 -5.33
C ILE A 59 -18.56 -23.82 -5.46
N PRO A 60 -17.23 -23.97 -5.63
CA PRO A 60 -16.60 -25.28 -5.55
C PRO A 60 -16.94 -25.96 -4.22
N ALA A 61 -17.49 -27.18 -4.28
CA ALA A 61 -18.04 -27.94 -3.15
C ALA A 61 -17.09 -28.17 -1.95
N ARG A 62 -15.81 -27.80 -2.06
CA ARG A 62 -14.80 -27.89 -0.99
C ARG A 62 -14.92 -26.78 0.06
N TYR A 63 -15.67 -25.71 -0.20
CA TYR A 63 -15.90 -24.63 0.76
C TYR A 63 -17.35 -24.64 1.23
N THR A 64 -17.59 -25.14 2.44
CA THR A 64 -18.84 -24.92 3.17
C THR A 64 -18.94 -23.45 3.59
N GLU A 65 -20.14 -22.94 3.89
CA GLU A 65 -20.34 -21.55 4.36
C GLU A 65 -19.44 -21.19 5.56
N MET A 66 -19.23 -22.14 6.48
CA MET A 66 -18.34 -21.98 7.63
C MET A 66 -16.86 -21.88 7.24
N ASN A 67 -16.42 -22.59 6.18
CA ASN A 67 -15.06 -22.47 5.64
C ASN A 67 -14.87 -21.15 4.87
N LEU A 68 -15.91 -20.63 4.22
CA LEU A 68 -15.85 -19.33 3.52
C LEU A 68 -15.74 -18.15 4.47
N ALA A 69 -16.52 -18.14 5.56
CA ALA A 69 -16.42 -17.09 6.59
C ALA A 69 -15.02 -17.06 7.22
N PHE A 70 -14.46 -18.24 7.53
CA PHE A 70 -13.12 -18.37 8.07
C PHE A 70 -12.03 -17.93 7.08
N LEU A 71 -12.18 -18.26 5.79
CA LEU A 71 -11.26 -17.82 4.74
C LEU A 71 -11.31 -16.30 4.56
N SER A 72 -12.50 -15.70 4.54
CA SER A 72 -12.69 -14.25 4.43
C SER A 72 -12.07 -13.49 5.62
N GLU A 73 -12.27 -13.97 6.85
CA GLU A 73 -11.66 -13.35 8.03
C GLU A 73 -10.12 -13.38 7.96
N ARG A 74 -9.55 -14.49 7.50
CA ARG A 74 -8.10 -14.66 7.35
C ARG A 74 -7.51 -13.82 6.22
N LEU A 75 -8.17 -13.79 5.06
CA LEU A 75 -7.78 -12.93 3.95
C LEU A 75 -7.90 -11.46 4.33
N GLY A 76 -8.93 -11.06 5.08
CA GLY A 76 -9.06 -9.71 5.63
C GLY A 76 -7.95 -9.36 6.62
N ALA A 77 -7.55 -10.30 7.48
CA ALA A 77 -6.41 -10.12 8.39
C ALA A 77 -5.07 -9.98 7.63
N ALA A 78 -4.86 -10.79 6.58
CA ALA A 78 -3.70 -10.67 5.71
C ALA A 78 -3.70 -9.34 4.96
N GLN A 79 -4.83 -8.96 4.35
CA GLN A 79 -5.02 -7.68 3.65
C GLN A 79 -4.65 -6.51 4.56
N SER A 80 -5.17 -6.50 5.79
CA SER A 80 -4.85 -5.43 6.75
C SER A 80 -3.36 -5.34 7.07
N ILE A 81 -2.64 -6.45 7.15
CA ILE A 81 -1.19 -6.44 7.40
C ILE A 81 -0.44 -5.93 6.16
N VAL A 82 -0.84 -6.37 4.98
CA VAL A 82 -0.23 -5.96 3.71
C VAL A 82 -0.46 -4.47 3.45
N ASP A 83 -1.67 -3.96 3.67
CA ASP A 83 -2.00 -2.54 3.53
C ASP A 83 -1.20 -1.68 4.51
N ASP A 84 -1.02 -2.14 5.74
CA ASP A 84 -0.18 -1.46 6.73
C ASP A 84 1.29 -1.44 6.29
N LEU A 85 1.81 -2.53 5.73
CA LEU A 85 3.18 -2.59 5.21
C LEU A 85 3.36 -1.62 4.04
N ILE A 86 2.41 -1.58 3.10
CA ILE A 86 2.40 -0.64 1.98
C ILE A 86 2.50 0.80 2.49
N LYS A 87 1.70 1.18 3.50
CA LYS A 87 1.72 2.52 4.09
C LYS A 87 3.05 2.86 4.77
N LEU A 88 3.69 1.88 5.40
CA LEU A 88 5.01 2.10 6.01
C LEU A 88 6.09 2.32 4.95
N TYR A 89 6.04 1.59 3.83
CA TYR A 89 6.94 1.86 2.70
C TYR A 89 6.64 3.21 2.04
N GLU A 90 5.38 3.63 1.99
CA GLU A 90 4.99 5.00 1.59
C GLU A 90 5.63 6.05 2.53
N ALA A 91 5.53 5.85 3.85
CA ALA A 91 6.17 6.72 4.83
C ALA A 91 7.71 6.74 4.74
N ILE A 92 8.36 5.62 4.37
CA ILE A 92 9.81 5.61 4.12
C ILE A 92 10.14 6.52 2.93
N ALA A 93 9.40 6.45 1.83
CA ALA A 93 9.69 7.29 0.67
C ALA A 93 9.52 8.78 1.00
N ASP A 94 8.50 9.13 1.80
CA ASP A 94 8.28 10.49 2.28
C ASP A 94 9.46 10.95 3.17
N SER A 95 9.86 10.15 4.16
CA SER A 95 10.96 10.50 5.07
C SER A 95 12.33 10.54 4.36
N GLU A 96 12.55 9.69 3.34
CA GLU A 96 13.73 9.79 2.48
C GLU A 96 13.75 11.06 1.61
N GLN A 97 12.57 11.56 1.22
CA GLN A 97 12.46 12.84 0.55
C GLN A 97 12.75 13.99 1.52
N ASP A 98 12.20 13.95 2.73
CA ASP A 98 12.45 14.96 3.77
C ASP A 98 13.94 15.05 4.12
N ALA A 99 14.65 13.92 4.24
CA ALA A 99 16.09 13.89 4.46
C ALA A 99 16.87 14.58 3.32
N ARG A 100 16.46 14.38 2.06
CA ARG A 100 17.08 15.05 0.90
C ARG A 100 16.81 16.55 0.89
N GLU A 101 15.57 16.95 1.20
CA GLU A 101 15.19 18.36 1.26
C GLU A 101 15.93 19.10 2.39
N ALA A 102 16.14 18.44 3.54
CA ALA A 102 16.93 18.97 4.65
C ALA A 102 18.43 19.08 4.28
N ASP A 103 19.00 18.06 3.63
CA ASP A 103 20.39 18.08 3.15
C ASP A 103 20.62 19.20 2.12
N ASP A 104 19.70 19.36 1.15
CA ASP A 104 19.72 20.44 0.16
C ASP A 104 19.61 21.85 0.80
N ALA A 105 19.02 21.93 1.99
CA ALA A 105 18.87 23.16 2.77
C ALA A 105 20.03 23.42 3.75
N ASP A 106 21.07 22.56 3.79
CA ASP A 106 22.11 22.55 4.83
C ASP A 106 21.53 22.47 6.27
N ASP A 107 20.37 21.83 6.45
CA ASP A 107 19.69 21.65 7.74
C ASP A 107 20.08 20.30 8.38
N SER A 108 21.21 20.29 9.10
CA SER A 108 21.72 19.08 9.73
C SER A 108 20.78 18.46 10.76
N ASP A 109 20.00 19.28 11.47
CA ASP A 109 19.07 18.79 12.49
C ASP A 109 17.89 18.09 11.82
N GLY A 110 17.40 18.63 10.69
CA GLY A 110 16.36 18.00 9.87
C GLY A 110 16.82 16.68 9.23
N VAL A 111 18.08 16.57 8.81
CA VAL A 111 18.65 15.31 8.32
C VAL A 111 18.68 14.25 9.43
N GLU A 112 19.15 14.62 10.63
CA GLU A 112 19.21 13.68 11.77
C GLU A 112 17.80 13.20 12.17
N GLU A 113 16.81 14.10 12.21
CA GLU A 113 15.42 13.74 12.52
C GLU A 113 14.83 12.76 11.49
N ALA A 114 15.04 13.01 10.20
CA ALA A 114 14.57 12.12 9.13
C ALA A 114 15.29 10.76 9.15
N GLU A 115 16.59 10.71 9.44
CA GLU A 115 17.32 9.45 9.59
C GLU A 115 16.82 8.61 10.78
N GLU A 116 16.51 9.24 11.92
CA GLU A 116 15.90 8.57 13.07
C GLU A 116 14.51 7.99 12.73
N GLU A 117 13.68 8.76 12.01
CA GLU A 117 12.37 8.29 11.56
C GLU A 117 12.48 7.10 10.61
N LEU A 118 13.42 7.14 9.65
CA LEU A 118 13.69 6.02 8.74
C LEU A 118 14.09 4.75 9.47
N GLU A 119 14.90 4.85 10.53
CA GLU A 119 15.26 3.70 11.36
C GLU A 119 14.03 3.09 12.03
N ILE A 120 13.19 3.91 12.67
CA ILE A 120 11.94 3.47 13.32
C ILE A 120 10.99 2.80 12.32
N LEU A 121 10.82 3.39 11.13
CA LEU A 121 9.95 2.85 10.09
C LEU A 121 10.44 1.48 9.60
N ARG A 122 11.75 1.32 9.39
CA ARG A 122 12.35 0.03 8.98
C ARG A 122 12.16 -1.05 10.04
N GLU A 123 12.32 -0.74 11.32
CA GLU A 123 12.04 -1.69 12.41
C GLU A 123 10.56 -2.10 12.45
N LEU A 124 9.65 -1.15 12.24
CA LEU A 124 8.21 -1.43 12.19
C LEU A 124 7.84 -2.32 11.00
N ILE A 125 8.47 -2.10 9.84
CA ILE A 125 8.31 -2.96 8.66
C ILE A 125 8.79 -4.36 8.98
N GLU A 126 9.99 -4.54 9.53
CA GLU A 126 10.54 -5.87 9.86
C GLU A 126 9.57 -6.65 10.75
N LYS A 127 9.07 -6.02 11.82
CA LYS A 127 8.10 -6.63 12.74
C LYS A 127 6.78 -7.00 12.07
N LYS A 128 6.28 -6.17 11.14
CA LYS A 128 5.04 -6.47 10.41
C LYS A 128 5.26 -7.54 9.34
N ASP A 129 6.41 -7.56 8.68
CA ASP A 129 6.78 -8.60 7.74
C ASP A 129 6.87 -9.96 8.45
N ASP A 130 7.49 -10.02 9.63
CA ASP A 130 7.51 -11.23 10.47
C ASP A 130 6.10 -11.70 10.82
N ARG A 131 5.21 -10.77 11.16
CA ARG A 131 3.80 -11.10 11.44
C ARG A 131 3.09 -11.64 10.21
N LEU A 132 3.35 -11.09 9.02
CA LEU A 132 2.81 -11.58 7.75
C LEU A 132 3.33 -12.99 7.44
N GLN A 133 4.63 -13.25 7.60
CA GLN A 133 5.21 -14.57 7.40
C GLN A 133 4.65 -15.60 8.39
N HIS A 134 4.50 -15.22 9.67
CA HIS A 134 3.85 -16.08 10.66
C HIS A 134 2.40 -16.37 10.28
N HIS A 135 1.67 -15.36 9.77
CA HIS A 135 0.32 -15.55 9.24
C HIS A 135 0.34 -16.59 8.11
N LYS A 136 1.16 -16.40 7.07
CA LYS A 136 1.31 -17.33 5.93
C LYS A 136 1.62 -18.77 6.37
N VAL A 137 2.57 -18.96 7.28
CA VAL A 137 2.94 -20.30 7.80
C VAL A 137 1.78 -20.96 8.53
N ARG A 138 1.04 -20.20 9.33
CA ARG A 138 -0.13 -20.69 10.07
C ARG A 138 -1.29 -21.05 9.14
N TYR A 139 -1.33 -20.43 7.98
CA TYR A 139 -2.48 -20.33 7.10
C TYR A 139 -2.08 -20.48 5.61
N PRO A 140 -1.51 -21.64 5.20
CA PRO A 140 -0.88 -21.83 3.89
C PRO A 140 -1.86 -22.00 2.72
N ASP A 141 -3.15 -22.10 3.02
CA ASP A 141 -4.28 -22.17 2.08
C ASP A 141 -4.78 -20.79 1.61
N TYR A 142 -4.11 -19.72 2.06
CA TYR A 142 -4.21 -18.37 1.47
C TYR A 142 -2.99 -18.12 0.57
#